data_AF-A0A3D0P998-F1
#
_entry.id   AF-A0A3D0P998-F1
#
_cell.length_a   1.000
_cell.length_b   1.000
_cell.length_c   1.000
_cell.angle_alpha   90.00
_cell.angle_beta   90.00
_cell.angle_gamma   90.00
#
_symmetry.space_group_name_H-M   'P 1'
#
loop_
_entity.id
_entity.type
_entity.pdbx_description
1 polymer ?
#
loop_
_entity_poly.entity_id
_entity_poly.type
_entity_poly.pdbx_seq_one_letter_code
_entity_poly.pdbx_strand_id
1 'polypeptide(L)' 'MRTTPIKLAPGDDLRLRLEQLAREEQASGFVLGVVGNLSRAAFQCPGPPEPTVM' A
#
# COMPACT_ATOMS: atom_id res chain seq x y z
N MET A 1 -2.33 16.76 -13.02
CA MET A 1 -2.38 15.62 -12.08
C MET A 1 -3.71 14.92 -12.23
N ARG A 2 -3.72 13.59 -12.36
CA ARG A 2 -4.93 12.76 -12.42
C ARG A 2 -5.04 11.99 -11.10
N THR A 3 -6.24 11.88 -10.56
CA THR A 3 -6.52 11.01 -9.41
C THR A 3 -7.02 9.65 -9.92
N THR A 4 -6.50 8.56 -9.36
CA THR A 4 -6.93 7.20 -9.68
C THR A 4 -7.49 6.55 -8.42
N PRO A 5 -8.81 6.27 -8.34
CA PRO A 5 -9.40 5.55 -7.22
C PRO A 5 -9.04 4.06 -7.32
N ILE A 6 -8.69 3.45 -6.19
CA ILE A 6 -8.28 2.04 -6.10
C ILE A 6 -9.15 1.36 -5.06
N LYS A 7 -9.67 0.18 -5.39
CA LYS A 7 -10.37 -0.69 -4.43
C LYS A 7 -9.62 -2.01 -4.30
N LEU A 8 -9.22 -2.34 -3.08
CA LEU A 8 -8.55 -3.59 -2.75
C LEU A 8 -9.57 -4.63 -2.28
N ALA A 9 -9.31 -5.89 -2.62
CA ALA A 9 -10.09 -7.02 -2.15
C ALA A 9 -9.56 -7.53 -0.79
N PRO A 10 -10.39 -8.24 0.01
CA PRO A 10 -9.88 -8.94 1.19
C PRO A 10 -8.74 -9.89 0.84
N GLY A 11 -7.63 -9.80 1.59
CA GLY A 11 -6.42 -10.60 1.36
C GLY A 11 -5.41 -9.98 0.40
N ASP A 12 -5.75 -8.87 -0.28
CA ASP A 12 -4.77 -8.12 -1.06
C ASP A 12 -3.67 -7.52 -0.16
N ASP A 13 -2.43 -7.62 -0.60
CA ASP A 13 -1.33 -6.88 0.00
C ASP A 13 -1.32 -5.43 -0.53
N LEU A 14 -1.47 -4.46 0.37
CA LEU A 14 -1.55 -3.04 0.03
C LEU A 14 -0.34 -2.56 -0.77
N ARG A 15 0.88 -2.93 -0.37
CA ARG A 15 2.11 -2.44 -1.00
C ARG A 15 2.24 -3.02 -2.41
N LEU A 16 2.09 -4.34 -2.54
CA LEU A 16 2.24 -5.01 -3.83
C LEU A 16 1.23 -4.50 -4.87
N ARG A 17 -0.02 -4.25 -4.46
CA ARG A 17 -1.05 -3.73 -5.37
C ARG A 17 -0.79 -2.29 -5.81
N LEU A 18 -0.27 -1.42 -4.93
CA LEU A 18 0.14 -0.06 -5.31
C LEU A 18 1.36 -0.08 -6.25
N GLU A 19 2.37 -0.90 -5.96
CA GLU A 19 3.55 -1.06 -6.82
C GLU A 19 3.19 -1.67 -8.18
N GLN A 20 2.21 -2.59 -8.22
CA GLN A 20 1.69 -3.16 -9.47
C GLN A 20 0.99 -2.08 -10.30
N LEU A 21 0.08 -1.31 -9.70
CA LEU A 21 -0.61 -0.22 -10.40
C LEU A 21 0.37 0.80 -10.98
N ALA A 22 1.37 1.22 -10.20
CA ALA A 22 2.38 2.17 -10.66
C ALA A 22 3.15 1.65 -11.87
N ARG A 23 3.47 0.34 -11.90
CA ARG A 23 4.13 -0.30 -13.04
C ARG A 23 3.20 -0.39 -14.27
N GLU A 24 1.97 -0.83 -14.09
CA GLU A 24 0.98 -1.01 -15.17
C GLU A 24 0.60 0.32 -15.83
N GLU A 25 0.42 1.39 -15.04
CA GLU A 25 0.09 2.72 -15.55
C GLU A 25 1.33 3.54 -15.93
N GLN A 26 2.55 3.01 -15.73
CA GLN A 26 3.82 3.75 -15.87
C GLN A 26 3.78 5.10 -15.14
N ALA A 27 3.21 5.09 -13.93
CA ALA A 27 2.87 6.29 -13.20
C ALA A 27 3.75 6.46 -11.95
N SER A 28 4.06 7.72 -11.65
CA SER A 28 4.61 8.15 -10.37
C SER A 28 3.59 9.03 -9.64
N GLY A 29 3.47 8.90 -8.33
CA GLY A 29 2.51 9.70 -7.56
C GLY A 29 2.60 9.47 -6.06
N PHE A 30 1.56 9.89 -5.35
CA PHE A 30 1.44 9.77 -3.91
C PHE A 30 -0.01 9.48 -3.51
N VAL A 31 -0.18 8.93 -2.31
CA VAL A 31 -1.50 8.60 -1.76
C VAL A 31 -2.16 9.87 -1.21
N LEU A 32 -3.37 10.17 -1.67
CA LEU A 32 -4.17 11.32 -1.18
C LEU A 32 -4.95 10.99 0.10
N GLY A 33 -5.36 9.74 0.27
CA GLY A 33 -6.11 9.28 1.43
C GLY A 33 -6.46 7.80 1.29
N VAL A 34 -6.68 7.14 2.42
CA VAL A 34 -7.06 5.73 2.48
C VAL A 34 -7.98 5.49 3.67
N VAL A 35 -8.96 4.61 3.49
CA VAL A 35 -9.83 4.12 4.55
C VAL A 35 -10.07 2.62 4.33
N GLY A 36 -10.09 1.85 5.41
CA GLY A 36 -10.28 0.40 5.35
C GLY A 36 -9.71 -0.30 6.58
N ASN A 37 -9.65 -1.63 6.51
CA ASN A 37 -9.10 -2.47 7.56
C ASN A 37 -8.03 -3.39 6.98
N LEU A 38 -7.06 -3.75 7.82
CA LEU A 38 -6.05 -4.75 7.52
C LEU A 38 -6.24 -5.92 8.48
N SER A 39 -6.23 -7.14 7.96
CA SER A 39 -6.18 -8.36 8.79
C SER A 39 -4.76 -8.66 9.29
N ARG A 40 -3.75 -8.09 8.62
CA ARG A 40 -2.33 -8.17 8.99
C ARG A 40 -1.61 -6.91 8.51
N ALA A 41 -0.65 -6.41 9.29
CA ALA A 41 0.18 -5.27 8.92
C ALA A 41 1.65 -5.54 9.24
N ALA A 42 2.54 -5.17 8.31
CA ALA A 42 3.98 -5.11 8.56
C ALA A 42 4.42 -3.64 8.54
N PHE A 43 5.11 -3.19 9.58
CA PHE A 43 5.62 -1.83 9.66
C PHE A 43 6.98 -1.79 10.34
N GLN A 44 7.85 -0.90 9.86
CA GLN A 44 9.19 -0.74 10.41
C GLN A 44 9.17 0.30 11.52
N CYS A 45 9.39 -0.14 12.76
CA CYS A 45 9.66 0.77 13.86
C CYS A 45 11.09 1.34 13.71
N PRO A 46 11.33 2.61 14.07
CA PRO A 46 12.68 3.17 14.09
C PRO A 46 13.58 2.40 15.06
N GLY A 47 14.77 1.98 14.61
CA GLY A 47 15.77 1.29 15.43
C GLY A 47 15.91 -0.20 15.11
N PRO A 48 14.89 -1.03 15.34
CA PRO A 48 14.95 -2.46 14.98
C PRO A 48 15.25 -2.66 13.49
N PRO A 49 16.04 -3.70 13.12
CA PRO A 49 16.37 -3.99 11.72
C PRO A 49 15.26 -4.76 10.99
N GLU A 50 14.40 -5.45 11.74
CA GLU A 50 13.29 -6.25 11.21
C GLU A 50 11.96 -5.52 11.40
N PRO A 51 10.98 -5.75 10.51
CA PRO A 51 9.65 -5.16 10.63
C PRO A 51 8.85 -5.83 11.75
N THR A 52 8.03 -5.04 12.43
CA THR A 52 6.98 -5.56 13.32
C THR A 52 5.83 -6.07 12.46
N VAL A 53 5.32 -7.25 12.78
CA VAL A 53 4.15 -7.83 12.11
C VAL A 53 3.02 -8.04 13.11
N MET A 54 1.87 -7.43 12.85
CA MET A 54 0.63 -7.55 13.62
C MET A 54 -0.47 -8.20 12.79
#